data_AF-A0A392SAL1-F1
#
_entry.id   AF-A0A392SAL1-F1
#
_cell.length_a   1.000
_cell.length_b   1.000
_cell.length_c   1.000
_cell.angle_alpha   90.00
_cell.angle_beta   90.00
_cell.angle_gamma   90.00
#
_symmetry.space_group_name_H-M   'P 1'
#
loop_
_entity.id
_entity.type
_entity.pdbx_description
1 polymer ?
#
loop_
_entity_poly.entity_id
_entity_poly.type
_entity_poly.pdbx_seq_one_letter_code
_entity_poly.pdbx_strand_id
1 'polypeptide(L)'
;MGELMLRTDGEQVLFNVFEAMKRHDDDPECFHIEVVDEVIEDVFKVETHSPPLERVLVNSIDDLEKEWEREIDICLKKLNACRVDENPKCEDIFE
;
A
#
# COMPACT_ATOMS: atom_id res chain seq x y z
N MET A 1 15.02 -0.74 -36.06
CA MET A 1 16.26 -1.37 -36.57
C MET A 1 16.30 -2.78 -36.05
N GLY A 2 16.13 -3.76 -36.93
CA GLY A 2 16.13 -5.20 -36.63
C GLY A 2 16.47 -6.01 -37.87
N GLU A 3 17.25 -5.42 -38.76
CA GLU A 3 17.63 -6.01 -40.03
C GLU A 3 19.15 -6.19 -40.05
N LEU A 4 19.62 -7.36 -40.49
CA LEU A 4 21.02 -7.70 -40.65
C LEU A 4 21.31 -7.86 -42.15
N MET A 5 22.33 -7.18 -42.67
CA MET A 5 22.71 -7.26 -44.08
C MET A 5 24.04 -8.01 -44.22
N LEU A 6 24.04 -9.11 -44.96
CA LEU A 6 25.23 -9.89 -45.31
C LEU A 6 25.59 -9.62 -46.77
N ARG A 7 26.88 -9.38 -47.05
CA ARG A 7 27.39 -9.14 -48.40
C ARG A 7 28.55 -10.07 -48.72
N THR A 8 28.50 -10.77 -49.85
CA THR A 8 29.57 -11.65 -50.34
C THR A 8 29.58 -11.64 -51.86
N ASP A 9 30.76 -11.52 -52.49
CA ASP A 9 30.97 -11.52 -53.95
C ASP A 9 30.02 -10.63 -54.77
N GLY A 10 29.61 -9.49 -54.19
CA GLY A 10 28.71 -8.53 -54.84
C GLY A 10 27.23 -8.77 -54.60
N GLU A 11 26.86 -9.93 -54.05
CA GLU A 11 25.50 -10.26 -53.62
C GLU A 11 25.23 -9.71 -52.21
N GLN A 12 23.97 -9.32 -51.97
CA GLN A 12 23.51 -8.80 -50.69
C GLN A 12 22.24 -9.52 -50.25
N VAL A 13 22.21 -9.94 -48.99
CA VAL A 13 21.06 -10.59 -48.36
C VAL A 13 20.69 -9.81 -47.11
N LEU A 14 19.39 -9.53 -46.94
CA LEU A 14 18.84 -8.85 -45.78
C LEU A 14 18.01 -9.82 -44.93
N PHE A 15 18.30 -9.88 -43.64
CA PHE A 15 17.63 -10.75 -42.67
C PHE A 15 16.85 -9.90 -41.68
N ASN A 16 15.56 -10.18 -41.49
CA ASN A 16 14.82 -9.63 -40.36
C ASN A 16 15.14 -10.45 -39.10
N VAL A 17 15.93 -9.87 -38.19
CA VAL A 17 16.39 -10.51 -36.96
C VAL A 17 15.22 -10.84 -36.03
N PHE A 18 14.18 -10.01 -35.99
CA PHE A 18 13.01 -10.28 -35.16
C PHE A 18 12.20 -11.47 -35.67
N GLU A 19 12.20 -11.70 -36.97
CA GLU A 19 11.54 -12.86 -37.56
C GLU A 19 12.41 -14.12 -37.43
N ALA A 20 13.71 -14.00 -37.68
CA ALA A 20 14.66 -15.11 -37.56
C ALA A 20 14.86 -15.60 -36.12
N MET A 21 14.71 -14.73 -35.13
CA MET A 21 14.80 -15.08 -33.71
C MET A 21 13.45 -15.48 -33.10
N LYS A 22 12.34 -15.48 -33.86
CA LYS A 22 11.11 -16.09 -33.36
C LYS A 22 11.40 -17.58 -33.18
N ARG A 23 11.38 -18.04 -31.92
CA ARG A 23 11.38 -19.47 -31.64
C ARG A 23 10.13 -20.05 -32.29
N HIS A 24 10.35 -20.99 -33.20
CA HIS A 24 9.27 -21.84 -33.66
C HIS A 24 9.05 -22.88 -32.56
N ASP A 25 7.83 -22.86 -32.02
CA ASP A 25 7.34 -23.76 -30.97
C ASP A 25 8.07 -23.60 -29.63
N ASP A 26 7.73 -22.52 -28.92
CA ASP A 26 7.95 -22.43 -27.48
C ASP A 26 7.09 -23.51 -26.80
N ASP A 27 7.72 -24.63 -26.47
CA ASP A 27 7.20 -25.55 -25.47
C ASP A 27 6.93 -24.73 -24.18
N PRO A 28 5.66 -24.55 -23.76
CA PRO A 28 5.32 -23.69 -22.63
C PRO A 28 5.96 -24.16 -21.31
N GLU A 29 6.45 -25.41 -21.26
CA GLU A 29 7.15 -25.97 -20.10
C GLU A 29 8.48 -25.26 -19.80
N CYS A 30 9.15 -24.63 -20.77
CA CYS A 30 10.42 -23.95 -20.53
C CYS A 30 10.29 -22.62 -19.75
N PHE A 31 9.08 -22.13 -19.52
CA PHE A 31 8.80 -20.86 -18.83
C PHE A 31 8.05 -21.03 -17.50
N HIS A 32 7.99 -22.25 -16.96
CA HIS A 32 7.35 -22.46 -15.67
C HIS A 32 8.21 -21.89 -14.54
N ILE A 33 7.99 -20.62 -14.22
CA ILE A 33 8.44 -20.02 -12.96
C ILE A 33 7.39 -20.44 -11.92
N GLU A 34 7.69 -21.51 -11.19
CA GLU A 34 6.88 -21.91 -10.04
C GLU A 34 7.16 -20.92 -8.91
N VAL A 35 6.26 -19.97 -8.76
CA VAL A 35 6.33 -18.94 -7.72
C VAL A 35 6.00 -19.62 -6.39
N VAL A 36 6.97 -19.66 -5.46
CA VAL A 36 6.76 -20.20 -4.12
C VAL A 36 6.14 -19.11 -3.24
N ASP A 37 4.87 -19.25 -2.90
CA ASP A 37 4.11 -18.29 -2.08
C ASP A 37 4.80 -17.96 -0.74
N GLU A 38 5.51 -18.93 -0.16
CA GLU A 38 6.27 -18.77 1.09
C GLU A 38 7.46 -17.80 0.94
N VAL A 39 8.15 -17.82 -0.21
CA VAL A 39 9.27 -16.90 -0.50
C VAL A 39 8.75 -15.51 -0.83
N ILE A 40 7.56 -15.41 -1.45
CA ILE A 40 6.85 -14.14 -1.62
C ILE A 40 6.50 -13.56 -0.26
N GLU A 41 5.85 -14.31 0.63
CA GLU A 41 5.46 -13.78 1.92
C GLU A 41 6.64 -13.21 2.71
N ASP A 42 7.80 -13.87 2.70
CA ASP A 42 8.98 -13.38 3.42
C ASP A 42 9.63 -12.14 2.79
N VAL A 43 9.63 -12.02 1.45
CA VAL A 43 10.11 -10.82 0.76
C VAL A 43 9.13 -9.65 0.95
N PHE A 44 7.83 -9.90 0.90
CA PHE A 44 6.79 -8.87 1.06
C PHE A 44 6.54 -8.48 2.53
N LYS A 45 6.82 -9.35 3.51
CA LYS A 45 6.76 -9.00 4.95
C LYS A 45 7.87 -8.04 5.38
N VAL A 46 9.02 -8.06 4.71
CA VAL A 46 10.11 -7.10 4.96
C VAL A 46 9.80 -5.73 4.35
N GLU A 47 8.92 -5.70 3.35
CA GLU A 47 8.64 -4.52 2.55
C GLU A 47 7.29 -3.86 2.92
N THR A 48 7.03 -3.66 4.22
CA THR A 48 6.23 -2.48 4.62
C THR A 48 7.11 -1.24 4.53
N HIS A 49 7.62 -0.95 3.33
CA HIS A 49 8.28 0.30 3.02
C HIS A 49 7.23 1.31 2.59
N SER A 50 6.36 1.72 3.51
CA SER A 50 5.75 3.05 3.38
C SER A 50 6.92 4.02 3.16
N PRO A 51 6.98 4.79 2.06
CA PRO A 51 8.06 5.73 1.79
C PRO A 51 8.39 6.56 3.04
N PRO A 52 9.65 7.01 3.23
CA PRO A 52 10.03 7.73 4.44
C PRO A 52 9.08 8.88 4.80
N LEU A 53 8.53 9.57 3.79
CA LEU A 53 7.52 10.60 3.98
C LEU A 53 6.18 10.04 4.46
N GLU A 54 5.67 8.98 3.85
CA GLU A 54 4.42 8.32 4.26
C GLU A 54 4.51 7.84 5.70
N ARG A 55 5.64 7.22 6.09
CA ARG A 55 5.88 6.79 7.46
C ARG A 55 5.85 7.95 8.45
N VAL A 56 6.48 9.07 8.12
CA VAL A 56 6.48 10.28 8.96
C VAL A 56 5.08 10.87 9.08
N LEU A 57 4.31 10.88 7.99
CA LEU A 57 2.93 11.35 7.99
C LEU A 57 2.03 10.44 8.85
N VAL A 58 2.11 9.12 8.69
CA VAL A 58 1.35 8.15 9.49
C VAL A 58 1.66 8.30 10.98
N ASN A 59 2.94 8.34 11.35
CA ASN A 59 3.33 8.54 12.76
C ASN A 59 2.79 9.87 13.32
N SER A 60 2.81 10.94 12.52
CA SER A 60 2.29 12.25 12.95
C SER A 60 0.78 12.24 13.15
N ILE A 61 0.05 11.47 12.33
CA ILE A 61 -1.40 11.28 12.46
C ILE A 61 -1.72 10.48 13.73
N ASP A 62 -1.01 9.37 13.98
CA ASP A 62 -1.21 8.55 15.18
C ASP A 62 -0.99 9.34 16.48
N ASP A 63 0.02 10.21 16.51
CA ASP A 63 0.30 11.04 17.68
C ASP A 63 -0.76 12.12 17.89
N LEU A 64 -1.29 12.68 16.80
CA LEU A 64 -2.39 13.65 16.84
C LEU A 64 -3.71 13.01 17.29
N GLU A 65 -4.04 11.80 16.83
CA GLU A 65 -5.23 11.05 17.25
C GLU A 65 -5.21 10.79 18.75
N LYS A 66 -4.06 10.37 19.31
CA LYS A 66 -3.89 10.18 20.77
C LYS A 66 -4.04 11.49 21.56
N GLU A 67 -3.60 12.62 21.00
CA GLU A 67 -3.82 13.92 21.63
C GLU A 67 -5.30 14.30 21.63
N TRP A 68 -5.98 14.09 20.51
CA TRP A 68 -7.39 14.41 20.37
C TRP A 68 -8.27 13.55 21.29
N GLU A 69 -8.01 12.24 21.40
CA GLU A 69 -8.70 11.35 22.34
C GLU A 69 -8.54 11.83 23.80
N ARG A 70 -7.34 12.27 24.18
CA ARG A 70 -7.10 12.85 25.52
C ARG A 70 -7.92 14.11 25.74
N GLU A 71 -8.01 14.99 24.75
CA GLU A 71 -8.79 16.22 24.85
C GLU A 71 -10.30 15.95 24.94
N ILE A 72 -10.81 15.00 24.15
CA ILE A 72 -12.20 14.55 24.22
C ILE A 72 -12.53 14.04 25.62
N ASP A 73 -11.70 13.18 26.20
CA ASP A 73 -11.89 12.65 27.55
C ASP A 73 -11.91 13.77 28.61
N ILE A 74 -11.02 14.76 28.50
CA ILE A 74 -11.01 15.94 29.38
C ILE A 74 -12.32 16.72 29.26
N CYS A 75 -12.82 16.95 28.05
CA CYS A 75 -14.07 17.66 27.80
C CYS A 75 -15.26 16.89 28.39
N LEU A 76 -15.32 15.57 28.18
CA LEU A 76 -16.35 14.70 28.75
C LEU A 76 -16.33 14.72 30.28
N LYS A 77 -15.16 14.67 30.90
CA LYS A 77 -15.02 14.79 32.37
C LYS A 77 -15.54 16.12 32.88
N LYS A 78 -15.20 17.23 32.22
CA LYS A 78 -15.71 18.57 32.57
C LYS A 78 -17.22 18.66 32.42
N LEU A 79 -17.77 18.15 31.32
CA LEU A 79 -19.22 18.13 31.09
C LEU A 79 -19.94 17.31 32.16
N ASN A 80 -19.42 16.13 32.49
CA ASN A 80 -19.98 15.28 33.54
C ASN A 80 -19.91 15.93 34.93
N ALA A 81 -18.83 16.64 35.24
CA ALA A 81 -18.69 17.37 36.50
C ALA A 81 -19.63 18.60 36.59
N CYS A 82 -20.03 19.17 35.46
CA CYS A 82 -21.00 20.26 35.38
C CYS A 82 -22.46 19.77 35.30
N ARG A 83 -22.73 18.45 35.34
CA ARG A 83 -24.11 17.96 35.38
C ARG A 83 -24.71 18.36 36.72
N VAL A 84 -25.63 19.33 36.66
CA VAL A 84 -26.58 19.60 37.73
C VAL A 84 -27.66 18.52 37.64
N ASP A 85 -27.98 17.84 38.74
CA ASP A 85 -29.07 16.86 38.79
C ASP A 85 -30.33 17.47 38.15
N GLU A 86 -30.83 16.85 37.07
CA GLU A 86 -32.04 17.28 36.36
C GLU A 86 -33.33 17.00 37.16
N ASN A 87 -33.20 16.55 38.41
CA ASN A 87 -34.33 16.39 39.32
C ASN A 87 -34.12 17.19 40.61
N PRO A 88 -34.37 18.52 40.59
CA PRO A 88 -34.52 19.23 41.84
C PRO A 88 -35.72 18.60 42.55
N LYS A 89 -35.51 18.01 43.73
CA LYS A 89 -36.63 17.65 44.60
C LYS A 89 -37.36 18.95 44.89
N CYS A 90 -38.49 19.18 44.23
CA CYS A 90 -39.41 20.24 44.60
C CYS A 90 -39.91 19.84 45.99
N GLU A 91 -39.34 20.46 47.02
CA GLU A 91 -39.94 20.40 48.35
C GLU A 91 -41.28 21.11 48.21
N ASP A 92 -42.35 20.31 48.22
CA ASP A 92 -43.71 20.83 48.31
C ASP A 92 -43.84 21.54 49.67
N ILE A 93 -43.68 22.87 49.65
CA ILE A 93 -44.01 23.72 50.79
C ILE A 93 -45.54 23.81 50.83
N PHE A 94 -46.16 22.84 51.50
CA PHE A 94 -47.51 22.98 52.03
C PHE A 94 -47.42 23.50 53.46
N GLU A 95 -47.59 24.82 53.63
CA GLU A 95 -48.39 25.53 54.65
C GLU A 95 -48.06 27.02 54.70
#